data_AF-A0A9N9SP71-F1
#
_entry.id   AF-A0A9N9SP71-F1
#
_cell.length_a   1.000
_cell.length_b   1.000
_cell.length_c   1.000
_cell.angle_alpha   90.00
_cell.angle_beta   90.00
_cell.angle_gamma   90.00
#
_symmetry.space_group_name_H-M   'P 1'
#
loop_
_entity.id
_entity.type
_entity.pdbx_description
1 polymer ?
#
loop_
_entity_poly.entity_id
_entity_poly.type
_entity_poly.pdbx_seq_one_letter_code
_entity_poly.pdbx_strand_id
1 'polypeptide(L)'
;MKILLAKLPRPWIVDEKKDDGYTALHLAALNNHVEVAEQLVLNGKANMDLQNVNLQTALHLAVERQHTQIVRLLVREGANLNIADKDGDTPLHEALRHHTLSQLRQLQDVQDVGKLLMGLGTQGSDKKSSASIACFLAGNGADLTIKNKKGQTPLDLCPDPNLCKTLAKCHKDKQSGEMDMGPHQNTREEEDEGEGEDVGGGGTLEECLVCSDAKREALFQPCGHVACCTGCAPRVKKCLICRESVVSRVKIEECLVCSDKKASVLFKPCGHMCACECCSQLMKKCVTCRSQIERMVPMGVCSGGAGTVCEVEADVAEEEETKPSTSEAGAGLQGQLLNNGGRDTTSSSDIQKLQQQLQDIKEQTMCPVCLDRLKNMIFLCGHGLCQMCGDQMSECPICRKAV
;
A
#
# COMPACT_ATOMS: atom_id res chain seq x y z
N MET A 1 -22.48 17.72 3.18
CA MET A 1 -22.62 17.07 4.50
C MET A 1 -21.99 17.87 5.63
N LYS A 2 -20.70 18.28 5.56
CA LYS A 2 -20.03 19.12 6.56
C LYS A 2 -20.85 20.35 7.02
N ILE A 3 -21.39 21.12 6.08
CA ILE A 3 -22.24 22.29 6.39
C ILE A 3 -23.56 21.91 7.09
N LEU A 4 -24.16 20.78 6.73
CA LEU A 4 -25.41 20.32 7.33
C LEU A 4 -25.19 19.86 8.77
N LEU A 5 -24.12 19.10 9.03
CA LEU A 5 -23.76 18.64 10.37
C LEU A 5 -23.31 19.79 11.29
N ALA A 6 -22.60 20.78 10.75
CA ALA A 6 -22.14 21.93 11.53
C ALA A 6 -23.22 22.98 11.84
N LYS A 7 -24.30 23.07 11.03
CA LYS A 7 -25.31 24.14 11.14
C LYS A 7 -26.67 23.69 11.69
N LEU A 8 -26.89 22.39 11.90
CA LEU A 8 -28.19 21.88 12.36
C LEU A 8 -28.15 21.60 13.88
N PRO A 9 -29.08 22.18 14.67
CA PRO A 9 -29.17 21.94 16.11
C PRO A 9 -29.76 20.56 16.49
N ARG A 10 -29.93 19.65 15.51
CA ARG A 10 -30.61 18.36 15.66
C ARG A 10 -29.67 17.20 15.31
N PRO A 11 -28.86 16.73 16.26
CA PRO A 11 -27.91 15.64 16.00
C PRO A 11 -28.60 14.34 15.56
N TRP A 12 -29.86 14.08 15.95
CA TRP A 12 -30.60 12.87 15.58
C TRP A 12 -31.01 12.78 14.10
N ILE A 13 -30.88 13.86 13.32
CA ILE A 13 -31.32 13.86 11.90
C ILE A 13 -30.53 12.85 11.03
N VAL A 14 -29.33 12.49 11.46
CA VAL A 14 -28.48 11.51 10.75
C VAL A 14 -29.03 10.09 10.82
N ASP A 15 -29.86 9.81 11.82
CA ASP A 15 -30.46 8.51 12.10
C ASP A 15 -31.88 8.37 11.54
N GLU A 16 -32.40 9.44 10.92
CA GLU A 16 -33.70 9.41 10.26
C GLU A 16 -33.70 8.37 9.14
N LYS A 17 -34.74 7.52 9.17
CA LYS A 17 -34.92 6.44 8.21
C LYS A 17 -35.84 6.90 7.09
N LYS A 18 -35.52 6.51 5.86
CA LYS A 18 -36.47 6.52 4.74
C LYS A 18 -37.57 5.47 4.96
N ASP A 19 -38.58 5.46 4.09
CA ASP A 19 -39.66 4.46 4.09
C ASP A 19 -39.13 3.02 4.04
N ASP A 20 -38.02 2.79 3.34
CA ASP A 20 -37.34 1.49 3.24
C ASP A 20 -36.42 1.19 4.45
N GLY A 21 -36.46 2.01 5.50
CA GLY A 21 -35.65 1.85 6.71
C GLY A 21 -34.18 2.28 6.57
N TYR A 22 -33.74 2.72 5.40
CA TYR A 22 -32.36 3.16 5.16
C TYR A 22 -32.09 4.52 5.80
N THR A 23 -31.04 4.60 6.61
CA THR A 23 -30.45 5.86 7.11
C THR A 23 -29.42 6.40 6.12
N ALA A 24 -28.94 7.62 6.37
CA ALA A 24 -27.84 8.19 5.58
C ALA A 24 -26.58 7.30 5.61
N LEU A 25 -26.29 6.67 6.76
CA LEU A 25 -25.13 5.78 6.91
C LEU A 25 -25.27 4.49 6.10
N HIS A 26 -26.46 3.91 6.02
CA HIS A 26 -26.71 2.75 5.15
C HIS A 26 -26.44 3.09 3.68
N LEU A 27 -26.88 4.25 3.22
CA LEU A 27 -26.69 4.69 1.83
C LEU A 27 -25.22 4.98 1.54
N ALA A 28 -24.49 5.57 2.49
CA ALA A 28 -23.05 5.79 2.37
C ALA A 28 -22.29 4.46 2.30
N ALA A 29 -22.64 3.51 3.17
CA ALA A 29 -22.08 2.16 3.19
C ALA A 29 -22.37 1.39 1.91
N LEU A 30 -23.59 1.47 1.37
CA LEU A 30 -23.98 0.77 0.14
C LEU A 30 -23.22 1.29 -1.11
N ASN A 31 -23.00 2.61 -1.19
CA ASN A 31 -22.43 3.26 -2.38
C ASN A 31 -20.92 3.55 -2.27
N ASN A 32 -20.23 3.04 -1.25
CA ASN A 32 -18.81 3.28 -1.00
C ASN A 32 -18.43 4.76 -0.81
N HIS A 33 -19.33 5.58 -0.24
CA HIS A 33 -19.01 6.98 0.06
C HIS A 33 -18.29 7.09 1.40
N VAL A 34 -16.98 6.81 1.40
CA VAL A 34 -16.15 6.72 2.61
C VAL A 34 -16.18 8.03 3.40
N GLU A 35 -15.97 9.18 2.75
CA GLU A 35 -15.92 10.47 3.41
C GLU A 35 -17.29 10.86 4.00
N VAL A 36 -18.37 10.43 3.35
CA VAL A 36 -19.73 10.64 3.86
C VAL A 36 -19.98 9.79 5.09
N ALA A 37 -19.58 8.51 5.05
CA ALA A 37 -19.69 7.60 6.19
C ALA A 37 -18.88 8.09 7.39
N GLU A 38 -17.64 8.53 7.16
CA GLU A 38 -16.76 9.08 8.20
C GLU A 38 -17.37 10.33 8.85
N GLN A 39 -17.87 11.27 8.05
CA GLN A 39 -18.53 12.46 8.56
C GLN A 39 -19.80 12.13 9.35
N LEU A 40 -20.58 11.13 8.92
CA LEU A 40 -21.77 10.68 9.64
C LEU A 40 -21.42 10.05 10.99
N VAL A 41 -20.37 9.23 11.05
CA VAL A 41 -19.98 8.54 12.28
C VAL A 41 -19.28 9.49 13.25
N LEU A 42 -18.22 10.19 12.81
CA LEU A 42 -17.40 11.03 13.68
C LEU A 42 -18.11 12.33 14.10
N ASN A 43 -18.65 13.07 13.11
CA ASN A 43 -19.23 14.38 13.36
C ASN A 43 -20.73 14.30 13.62
N GLY A 44 -21.43 13.42 12.90
CA GLY A 44 -22.86 13.18 13.06
C GLY A 44 -23.23 12.32 14.26
N LYS A 45 -22.28 11.52 14.80
CA LYS A 45 -22.54 10.50 15.83
C LYS A 45 -23.67 9.55 15.43
N ALA A 46 -23.73 9.20 14.14
CA ALA A 46 -24.76 8.33 13.60
C ALA A 46 -24.73 6.96 14.28
N ASN A 47 -25.91 6.44 14.62
CA ASN A 47 -26.04 5.13 15.21
C ASN A 47 -25.81 4.05 14.14
N MET A 48 -24.68 3.34 14.28
CA MET A 48 -24.22 2.31 13.33
C MET A 48 -25.02 1.02 13.39
N ASP A 49 -25.74 0.79 14.49
CA ASP A 49 -26.47 -0.44 14.78
C ASP A 49 -27.93 -0.39 14.30
N LEU A 50 -28.34 0.73 13.71
CA LEU A 50 -29.67 0.85 13.13
C LEU A 50 -29.83 -0.15 11.98
N GLN A 51 -30.99 -0.79 11.95
CA GLN A 51 -31.35 -1.76 10.94
C GLN A 51 -32.38 -1.20 9.95
N ASN A 52 -32.21 -1.52 8.66
CA ASN A 52 -33.21 -1.27 7.62
C ASN A 52 -34.37 -2.30 7.67
N VAL A 53 -35.30 -2.27 6.70
CA VAL A 53 -36.44 -3.21 6.66
C VAL A 53 -36.04 -4.69 6.48
N ASN A 54 -34.84 -4.94 5.95
CA ASN A 54 -34.25 -6.28 5.84
C ASN A 54 -33.42 -6.65 7.07
N LEU A 55 -33.55 -5.88 8.15
CA LEU A 55 -32.75 -6.03 9.37
C LEU A 55 -31.22 -5.89 9.14
N GLN A 56 -30.81 -5.35 8.01
CA GLN A 56 -29.38 -5.14 7.72
C GLN A 56 -28.92 -3.84 8.35
N THR A 57 -27.74 -3.86 8.96
CA THR A 57 -27.03 -2.64 9.40
C THR A 57 -26.16 -2.09 8.28
N ALA A 58 -25.61 -0.88 8.46
CA ALA A 58 -24.63 -0.32 7.53
C ALA A 58 -23.42 -1.25 7.31
N LEU A 59 -23.01 -1.98 8.36
CA LEU A 59 -21.90 -2.95 8.27
C LEU A 59 -22.24 -4.13 7.36
N HIS A 60 -23.47 -4.66 7.40
CA HIS A 60 -23.91 -5.71 6.48
C HIS A 60 -23.75 -5.28 5.03
N LEU A 61 -24.24 -4.08 4.69
CA LEU A 61 -24.18 -3.54 3.33
C LEU A 61 -22.74 -3.31 2.87
N ALA A 62 -21.87 -2.80 3.75
CA ALA A 62 -20.45 -2.60 3.43
C ALA A 62 -19.74 -3.94 3.17
N VAL A 63 -20.05 -4.98 3.96
CA VAL A 63 -19.50 -6.32 3.79
C VAL A 63 -20.03 -7.00 2.52
N GLU A 64 -21.35 -6.97 2.27
CA GLU A 64 -21.99 -7.51 1.07
C GLU A 64 -21.32 -6.95 -0.20
N ARG A 65 -21.01 -5.64 -0.19
CA ARG A 65 -20.38 -4.92 -1.31
C ARG A 65 -18.86 -4.91 -1.29
N GLN A 66 -18.23 -5.55 -0.30
CA GLN A 66 -16.77 -5.66 -0.17
C GLN A 66 -16.04 -4.32 -0.02
N HIS A 67 -16.71 -3.31 0.55
CA HIS A 67 -16.17 -1.97 0.78
C HIS A 67 -15.30 -1.95 2.04
N THR A 68 -14.08 -2.46 1.91
CA THR A 68 -13.12 -2.69 3.01
C THR A 68 -12.87 -1.44 3.87
N GLN A 69 -12.81 -0.26 3.27
CA GLN A 69 -12.55 0.98 3.99
C GLN A 69 -13.71 1.35 4.93
N ILE A 70 -14.95 1.17 4.48
CA ILE A 70 -16.14 1.41 5.31
C ILE A 70 -16.27 0.34 6.39
N VAL A 71 -15.97 -0.93 6.08
CA VAL A 71 -15.91 -1.99 7.10
C VAL A 71 -14.91 -1.63 8.20
N ARG A 72 -13.71 -1.19 7.84
CA ARG A 72 -12.68 -0.78 8.81
C ARG A 72 -13.14 0.40 9.66
N LEU A 73 -13.73 1.42 9.04
CA LEU A 73 -14.30 2.58 9.74
C LEU A 73 -15.35 2.13 10.78
N LEU A 74 -16.37 1.38 10.36
CA LEU A 74 -17.46 0.98 11.25
C LEU A 74 -16.97 0.10 12.40
N VAL A 75 -16.05 -0.83 12.14
CA VAL A 75 -15.46 -1.69 13.18
C VAL A 75 -14.61 -0.88 14.16
N ARG A 76 -13.79 0.06 13.67
CA ARG A 76 -12.95 0.94 14.50
C ARG A 76 -13.78 1.80 15.43
N GLU A 77 -14.88 2.33 14.94
CA GLU A 77 -15.79 3.19 15.71
C GLU A 77 -16.73 2.41 16.63
N GLY A 78 -16.59 1.08 16.70
CA GLY A 78 -17.29 0.23 17.66
C GLY A 78 -18.68 -0.25 17.23
N ALA A 79 -18.95 -0.39 15.93
CA ALA A 79 -20.19 -0.98 15.45
C ALA A 79 -20.37 -2.42 15.97
N ASN A 80 -21.60 -2.81 16.29
CA ASN A 80 -21.88 -4.16 16.75
C ASN A 80 -21.77 -5.17 15.60
N LEU A 81 -20.78 -6.07 15.70
CA LEU A 81 -20.44 -7.05 14.67
C LEU A 81 -21.36 -8.27 14.65
N ASN A 82 -22.28 -8.39 15.61
CA ASN A 82 -23.06 -9.59 15.88
C ASN A 82 -24.57 -9.39 15.64
N ILE A 83 -24.98 -8.21 15.16
CA ILE A 83 -26.37 -7.98 14.76
C ILE A 83 -26.69 -8.89 13.58
N ALA A 84 -27.83 -9.58 13.66
CA ALA A 84 -28.27 -10.49 12.61
C ALA A 84 -29.29 -9.81 11.69
N ASP A 85 -29.19 -10.09 10.40
CA ASP A 85 -30.14 -9.62 9.39
C ASP A 85 -31.44 -10.46 9.35
N LYS A 86 -32.25 -10.25 8.32
CA LYS A 86 -33.53 -10.95 8.16
C LYS A 86 -33.35 -12.45 7.92
N ASP A 87 -32.21 -12.92 7.45
CA ASP A 87 -31.91 -14.36 7.31
C ASP A 87 -31.20 -14.92 8.55
N GLY A 88 -30.98 -14.08 9.57
CA GLY A 88 -30.22 -14.42 10.77
C GLY A 88 -28.72 -14.40 10.53
N ASP A 89 -28.26 -13.94 9.38
CA ASP A 89 -26.86 -13.86 9.04
C ASP A 89 -26.27 -12.62 9.71
N THR A 90 -25.12 -12.78 10.37
CA THR A 90 -24.29 -11.67 10.86
C THR A 90 -23.39 -11.16 9.73
N PRO A 91 -22.75 -9.98 9.85
CA PRO A 91 -21.78 -9.51 8.87
C PRO A 91 -20.68 -10.54 8.57
N LEU A 92 -20.29 -11.38 9.54
CA LEU A 92 -19.32 -12.45 9.33
C LEU A 92 -19.88 -13.60 8.48
N HIS A 93 -21.16 -13.95 8.62
CA HIS A 93 -21.81 -14.91 7.73
C HIS A 93 -21.78 -14.40 6.28
N GLU A 94 -22.08 -13.12 6.07
CA GLU A 94 -22.11 -12.52 4.74
C GLU A 94 -20.71 -12.47 4.10
N ALA A 95 -19.68 -12.11 4.88
CA ALA A 95 -18.30 -12.11 4.41
C ALA A 95 -17.86 -13.50 3.90
N LEU A 96 -18.19 -14.56 4.66
CA LEU A 96 -17.84 -15.93 4.30
C LEU A 96 -18.69 -16.46 3.14
N ARG A 97 -19.99 -16.14 3.11
CA ARG A 97 -20.87 -16.44 1.98
C ARG A 97 -20.31 -15.84 0.69
N HIS A 98 -19.94 -14.57 0.69
CA HIS A 98 -19.36 -13.92 -0.48
C HIS A 98 -18.00 -14.54 -0.86
N HIS A 99 -17.18 -14.92 0.12
CA HIS A 99 -15.92 -15.64 -0.13
C HIS A 99 -16.15 -16.96 -0.87
N THR A 100 -17.11 -17.78 -0.43
CA THR A 100 -17.41 -19.07 -1.07
C THR A 100 -17.93 -18.92 -2.48
N LEU A 101 -18.87 -17.99 -2.70
CA LEU A 101 -19.44 -17.76 -4.02
C LEU A 101 -18.36 -17.25 -4.99
N SER A 102 -17.44 -16.41 -4.51
CA SER A 102 -16.29 -15.96 -5.30
C SER A 102 -15.35 -17.12 -5.67
N GLN A 103 -15.08 -18.05 -4.75
CA GLN A 103 -14.26 -19.24 -5.05
C GLN A 103 -14.95 -20.17 -6.05
N LEU A 104 -16.25 -20.43 -5.88
CA LEU A 104 -17.02 -21.28 -6.78
C LEU A 104 -17.09 -20.71 -8.20
N ARG A 105 -17.31 -19.40 -8.34
CA ARG A 105 -17.29 -18.72 -9.65
C ARG A 105 -15.93 -18.88 -10.34
N GLN A 106 -14.82 -18.70 -9.60
CA GLN A 106 -13.48 -18.88 -10.16
C GLN A 106 -13.24 -20.31 -10.64
N LEU A 107 -13.73 -21.32 -9.93
CA LEU A 107 -13.63 -22.73 -10.32
C LEU A 107 -14.48 -23.07 -11.54
N GLN A 108 -15.58 -22.35 -11.76
CA GLN A 108 -16.38 -22.49 -12.97
C GLN A 108 -15.69 -21.83 -14.18
N ASP A 109 -14.99 -20.70 -13.98
CA ASP A 109 -14.24 -20.01 -15.03
C ASP A 109 -13.00 -20.78 -15.52
N VAL A 110 -12.39 -21.66 -14.70
CA VAL A 110 -11.29 -22.56 -15.15
C VAL A 110 -11.77 -23.77 -15.95
N GLN A 111 -13.07 -24.04 -16.03
CA GLN A 111 -13.60 -25.07 -16.94
C GLN A 111 -13.57 -24.61 -18.42
N ASP A 112 -13.34 -23.32 -18.69
CA ASP A 112 -12.88 -22.83 -19.99
C ASP A 112 -11.36 -23.02 -20.14
N VAL A 113 -10.95 -24.29 -20.28
CA VAL A 113 -9.55 -24.72 -20.49
C VAL A 113 -8.88 -23.99 -21.68
N GLY A 114 -9.68 -23.41 -22.59
CA GLY A 114 -9.22 -22.63 -23.74
C GLY A 114 -8.49 -21.31 -23.40
N LYS A 115 -8.73 -20.69 -22.23
CA LYS A 115 -8.06 -19.42 -21.86
C LYS A 115 -6.70 -19.60 -21.18
N LEU A 116 -6.42 -20.77 -20.60
CA LEU A 116 -5.15 -21.05 -19.93
C LEU A 116 -3.96 -21.22 -20.89
N LEU A 117 -4.22 -21.55 -22.15
CA LEU A 117 -3.18 -21.78 -23.17
C LEU A 117 -2.66 -20.50 -23.84
N MET A 118 -3.27 -19.34 -23.58
CA MET A 118 -2.91 -18.08 -24.28
C MET A 118 -2.28 -17.00 -23.40
N GLY A 119 -1.66 -17.36 -22.27
CA GLY A 119 -0.76 -16.49 -21.50
C GLY A 119 -1.37 -15.21 -20.90
N LEU A 120 -2.65 -14.94 -21.14
CA LEU A 120 -3.41 -13.86 -20.51
C LEU A 120 -4.07 -14.42 -19.25
N GLY A 121 -3.24 -14.69 -18.25
CA GLY A 121 -3.72 -14.85 -16.89
C GLY A 121 -4.47 -13.57 -16.50
N THR A 122 -5.79 -13.68 -16.37
CA THR A 122 -6.65 -12.62 -15.87
C THR A 122 -6.12 -12.17 -14.50
N GLN A 123 -5.47 -11.00 -14.47
CA GLN A 123 -5.18 -10.25 -13.26
C GLN A 123 -6.51 -9.66 -12.74
N GLY A 124 -7.35 -10.51 -12.16
CA GLY A 124 -8.52 -10.09 -11.39
C GLY A 124 -8.07 -9.73 -9.98
N SER A 125 -8.18 -8.45 -9.65
CA SER A 125 -7.73 -7.76 -8.43
C SER A 125 -8.46 -8.14 -7.13
N ASP A 126 -9.43 -9.05 -7.15
CA ASP A 126 -10.37 -9.20 -6.03
C ASP A 126 -10.06 -10.37 -5.08
N LYS A 127 -8.93 -11.07 -5.31
CA LYS A 127 -8.59 -12.36 -4.67
C LYS A 127 -8.42 -12.32 -3.14
N LYS A 128 -8.43 -11.14 -2.52
CA LYS A 128 -8.14 -10.98 -1.08
C LYS A 128 -9.22 -10.27 -0.27
N SER A 129 -10.23 -9.65 -0.89
CA SER A 129 -11.14 -8.76 -0.15
C SER A 129 -11.99 -9.51 0.88
N SER A 130 -12.73 -10.53 0.46
CA SER A 130 -13.73 -11.22 1.29
C SER A 130 -13.13 -12.00 2.45
N ALA A 131 -12.08 -12.78 2.19
CA ALA A 131 -11.35 -13.49 3.25
C ALA A 131 -10.69 -12.51 4.23
N SER A 132 -10.14 -11.40 3.73
CA SER A 132 -9.55 -10.38 4.62
C SER A 132 -10.60 -9.70 5.49
N ILE A 133 -11.78 -9.40 4.95
CA ILE A 133 -12.91 -8.87 5.73
C ILE A 133 -13.35 -9.86 6.80
N ALA A 134 -13.49 -11.15 6.46
CA ALA A 134 -13.86 -12.18 7.43
C ALA A 134 -12.83 -12.32 8.56
N CYS A 135 -11.53 -12.40 8.21
CA CYS A 135 -10.45 -12.43 9.18
C CYS A 135 -10.41 -11.18 10.05
N PHE A 136 -10.67 -10.01 9.46
CA PHE A 136 -10.70 -8.74 10.18
C PHE A 136 -11.85 -8.67 11.18
N LEU A 137 -13.06 -9.07 10.78
CA LEU A 137 -14.22 -9.13 11.68
C LEU A 137 -13.99 -10.11 12.83
N ALA A 138 -13.49 -11.31 12.54
CA ALA A 138 -13.18 -12.30 13.57
C ALA A 138 -12.08 -11.81 14.53
N GLY A 139 -11.01 -11.18 14.01
CA GLY A 139 -9.96 -10.56 14.83
C GLY A 139 -10.47 -9.41 15.70
N ASN A 140 -11.54 -8.74 15.30
CA ASN A 140 -12.17 -7.67 16.07
C ASN A 140 -13.27 -8.15 17.04
N GLY A 141 -13.50 -9.46 17.16
CA GLY A 141 -14.44 -10.03 18.14
C GLY A 141 -15.84 -10.32 17.60
N ALA A 142 -15.99 -10.50 16.28
CA ALA A 142 -17.20 -11.09 15.74
C ALA A 142 -17.35 -12.54 16.23
N ASP A 143 -18.55 -12.89 16.68
CA ASP A 143 -18.86 -14.20 17.23
C ASP A 143 -19.03 -15.24 16.10
N LEU A 144 -18.25 -16.31 16.21
CA LEU A 144 -18.24 -17.45 15.26
C LEU A 144 -19.30 -18.51 15.58
N THR A 145 -20.03 -18.37 16.67
CA THR A 145 -20.96 -19.39 17.20
C THR A 145 -22.42 -19.07 16.92
N ILE A 146 -22.73 -17.83 16.51
CA ILE A 146 -24.09 -17.40 16.18
C ILE A 146 -24.60 -18.22 15.00
N LYS A 147 -25.82 -18.75 15.13
CA LYS A 147 -26.48 -19.51 14.05
C LYS A 147 -27.48 -18.64 13.33
N ASN A 148 -27.44 -18.68 12.01
CA ASN A 148 -28.47 -18.07 11.17
C ASN A 148 -29.80 -18.86 11.23
N LYS A 149 -30.83 -18.40 10.52
CA LYS A 149 -32.14 -19.08 10.48
C LYS A 149 -32.08 -20.48 9.87
N LYS A 150 -31.04 -20.80 9.10
CA LYS A 150 -30.78 -22.15 8.55
C LYS A 150 -30.06 -23.06 9.56
N GLY A 151 -29.74 -22.56 10.76
CA GLY A 151 -29.01 -23.28 11.80
C GLY A 151 -27.51 -23.40 11.55
N GLN A 152 -26.98 -22.66 10.56
CA GLN A 152 -25.57 -22.68 10.18
C GLN A 152 -24.81 -21.59 10.95
N THR A 153 -23.63 -21.91 11.44
CA THR A 153 -22.66 -20.94 11.97
C THR A 153 -21.88 -20.29 10.81
N PRO A 154 -21.17 -19.16 11.02
CA PRO A 154 -20.29 -18.60 10.00
C PRO A 154 -19.26 -19.63 9.51
N LEU A 155 -18.72 -20.45 10.41
CA LEU A 155 -17.74 -21.48 10.06
C LEU A 155 -18.32 -22.57 9.16
N ASP A 156 -19.61 -22.91 9.30
CA ASP A 156 -20.28 -23.88 8.41
C ASP A 156 -20.42 -23.36 6.98
N LEU A 157 -20.36 -22.04 6.78
CA LEU A 157 -20.36 -21.40 5.48
C LEU A 157 -18.96 -21.34 4.86
N CYS A 158 -17.89 -21.75 5.55
CA CYS A 158 -16.52 -21.67 5.04
C CYS A 158 -15.98 -23.06 4.62
N PRO A 159 -15.77 -23.32 3.31
CA PRO A 159 -15.29 -24.58 2.79
C PRO A 159 -13.76 -24.70 2.88
N ASP A 160 -13.03 -23.59 3.02
CA ASP A 160 -11.56 -23.60 3.12
C ASP A 160 -11.13 -23.95 4.56
N PRO A 161 -10.49 -25.11 4.78
CA PRO A 161 -10.05 -25.54 6.11
C PRO A 161 -8.97 -24.63 6.72
N ASN A 162 -8.17 -23.94 5.90
CA ASN A 162 -7.13 -23.05 6.38
C ASN A 162 -7.74 -21.75 6.92
N LEU A 163 -8.73 -21.20 6.21
CA LEU A 163 -9.45 -20.01 6.64
C LEU A 163 -10.25 -20.27 7.93
N CYS A 164 -10.89 -21.44 8.05
CA CYS A 164 -11.54 -21.84 9.30
C CYS A 164 -10.57 -21.87 10.49
N LYS A 165 -9.37 -22.43 10.30
CA LYS A 165 -8.34 -22.47 11.35
C LYS A 165 -7.85 -21.09 11.74
N THR A 166 -7.67 -20.17 10.78
CA THR A 166 -7.24 -18.80 11.08
C THR A 166 -8.32 -18.04 11.83
N LEU A 167 -9.59 -18.15 11.44
CA LEU A 167 -10.71 -17.51 12.13
C LEU A 167 -10.84 -18.02 13.57
N ALA A 168 -10.77 -19.33 13.77
CA ALA A 168 -10.80 -19.95 15.09
C ALA A 168 -9.62 -19.52 15.98
N LYS A 169 -8.43 -19.37 15.41
CA LYS A 169 -7.25 -18.86 16.12
C LYS A 169 -7.43 -17.41 16.54
N CYS A 170 -7.82 -16.53 15.61
CA CYS A 170 -8.04 -15.10 15.85
C CYS A 170 -9.06 -14.86 16.97
N HIS A 171 -10.11 -15.68 17.05
CA HIS A 171 -11.11 -15.59 18.10
C HIS A 171 -10.59 -16.04 19.47
N LYS A 172 -9.74 -17.08 19.52
CA LYS A 172 -9.19 -17.61 20.77
C LYS A 172 -8.16 -16.69 21.42
N ASP A 173 -7.35 -16.03 20.59
CA ASP A 173 -6.32 -15.09 21.07
C ASP A 173 -6.96 -13.91 21.85
N LYS A 174 -8.18 -13.49 21.48
CA LYS A 174 -8.89 -12.39 22.17
C LYS A 174 -9.61 -12.84 23.46
N GLN A 175 -10.18 -14.05 23.50
CA GLN A 175 -10.80 -14.58 24.73
C GLN A 175 -9.80 -14.80 25.88
N SER A 176 -8.50 -14.92 25.56
CA SER A 176 -7.45 -15.08 26.58
C SER A 176 -6.87 -13.76 27.13
N GLY A 177 -7.33 -12.60 26.63
CA GLY A 177 -6.79 -11.27 26.94
C GLY A 177 -7.59 -10.41 27.92
N GLU A 178 -8.66 -10.91 28.56
CA GLU A 178 -9.43 -10.12 29.55
C GLU A 178 -8.74 -10.10 30.92
N MET A 179 -7.90 -9.08 31.16
CA MET A 179 -7.61 -8.57 32.51
C MET A 179 -7.67 -7.04 32.51
N ASP A 180 -8.73 -6.55 33.17
CA ASP A 180 -8.95 -5.21 33.75
C ASP A 180 -9.11 -3.99 32.81
N MET A 181 -10.32 -3.41 32.78
CA MET A 181 -10.54 -1.95 32.86
C MET A 181 -11.99 -1.66 33.28
N GLY A 182 -12.16 -1.12 34.49
CA GLY A 182 -13.38 -0.48 34.98
C GLY A 182 -13.52 1.00 34.53
N PRO A 183 -14.70 1.64 34.77
CA PRO A 183 -15.17 2.77 33.98
C PRO A 183 -14.94 4.14 34.64
N HIS A 184 -14.67 5.20 33.86
CA HIS A 184 -14.99 6.58 34.25
C HIS A 184 -15.24 7.51 33.06
N GLN A 185 -16.17 8.44 33.29
CA GLN A 185 -16.92 9.27 32.36
C GLN A 185 -16.26 10.63 32.05
N ASN A 186 -16.53 11.13 30.83
CA ASN A 186 -16.68 12.53 30.36
C ASN A 186 -15.87 13.67 30.99
N THR A 187 -15.12 14.41 30.16
CA THR A 187 -15.39 15.82 29.78
C THR A 187 -14.65 16.21 28.49
N ARG A 188 -15.27 17.13 27.74
CA ARG A 188 -14.92 17.80 26.44
C ARG A 188 -13.62 18.63 26.57
N GLU A 189 -12.87 19.07 25.55
CA GLU A 189 -13.11 19.79 24.26
C GLU A 189 -11.85 19.59 23.36
N GLU A 190 -11.99 19.23 22.08
CA GLU A 190 -11.84 20.03 20.84
C GLU A 190 -10.42 20.05 20.19
N GLU A 191 -10.41 19.57 18.92
CA GLU A 191 -9.48 19.84 17.78
C GLU A 191 -8.02 19.34 17.92
N ASP A 192 -7.34 18.67 16.98
CA ASP A 192 -7.40 18.57 15.51
C ASP A 192 -6.55 17.34 15.04
N GLU A 193 -6.72 16.95 13.77
CA GLU A 193 -6.40 15.71 13.05
C GLU A 193 -4.94 15.19 13.03
N GLY A 194 -4.76 13.85 12.85
CA GLY A 194 -3.44 13.28 12.54
C GLY A 194 -3.27 11.75 12.50
N GLU A 195 -3.99 11.05 11.62
CA GLU A 195 -3.86 9.65 11.15
C GLU A 195 -2.50 8.90 11.36
N GLY A 196 -2.52 7.61 11.74
CA GLY A 196 -1.44 6.63 11.49
C GLY A 196 -1.58 5.31 12.26
N GLU A 197 -1.71 4.17 11.56
CA GLU A 197 -2.01 2.83 12.09
C GLU A 197 -0.80 2.08 12.73
N ASP A 198 -1.15 1.17 13.65
CA ASP A 198 -0.39 0.43 14.65
C ASP A 198 0.35 -0.84 14.14
N VAL A 199 1.48 -1.21 14.76
CA VAL A 199 1.77 -2.62 15.19
C VAL A 199 2.64 -2.64 16.46
N GLY A 200 1.98 -2.72 17.62
CA GLY A 200 2.21 -3.79 18.61
C GLY A 200 3.33 -3.61 19.63
N GLY A 201 3.04 -2.86 20.69
CA GLY A 201 3.62 -3.08 22.03
C GLY A 201 4.30 -1.87 22.67
N GLY A 202 3.51 -0.95 23.22
CA GLY A 202 3.99 0.10 24.13
C GLY A 202 4.28 1.44 23.44
N GLY A 203 3.31 2.36 23.48
CA GLY A 203 3.45 3.72 22.97
C GLY A 203 3.76 3.76 21.48
N THR A 204 2.72 3.86 20.65
CA THR A 204 2.75 4.30 19.23
C THR A 204 4.11 4.86 18.81
N LEU A 205 5.02 3.99 18.35
CA LEU A 205 6.41 4.34 18.00
C LEU A 205 6.49 5.34 16.83
N GLU A 206 5.35 5.69 16.24
CA GLU A 206 5.18 6.66 15.17
C GLU A 206 4.80 8.06 15.64
N GLU A 207 4.33 8.23 16.88
CA GLU A 207 3.91 9.55 17.42
C GLU A 207 5.08 10.33 18.00
N CYS A 208 5.09 11.64 17.76
CA CYS A 208 6.11 12.56 18.27
C CYS A 208 6.18 12.49 19.80
N LEU A 209 7.36 12.20 20.36
CA LEU A 209 7.60 12.11 21.81
C LEU A 209 7.44 13.43 22.59
N VAL A 210 6.94 14.49 21.94
CA VAL A 210 6.81 15.84 22.50
C VAL A 210 5.35 16.29 22.49
N CYS A 211 4.67 16.19 21.34
CA CYS A 211 3.27 16.61 21.22
C CYS A 211 2.28 15.45 21.17
N SER A 212 2.71 14.20 20.95
CA SER A 212 1.84 13.04 20.73
C SER A 212 0.87 13.12 19.53
N ASP A 213 0.66 14.31 18.95
CA ASP A 213 -0.35 14.52 17.91
C ASP A 213 0.18 14.36 16.46
N ALA A 214 1.50 14.37 16.26
CA ALA A 214 2.11 14.39 14.93
C ALA A 214 3.15 13.28 14.74
N LYS A 215 3.34 12.81 13.50
CA LYS A 215 4.28 11.73 13.20
C LYS A 215 5.76 12.09 13.44
N ARG A 216 6.56 11.10 13.81
CA ARG A 216 8.03 11.21 13.86
C ARG A 216 8.62 11.31 12.46
N GLU A 217 9.10 12.49 12.09
CA GLU A 217 9.65 12.76 10.74
C GLU A 217 10.90 13.64 10.77
N ALA A 218 11.44 13.94 11.95
CA ALA A 218 12.69 14.69 12.11
C ALA A 218 13.84 13.76 12.52
N LEU A 219 14.83 13.64 11.63
CA LEU A 219 16.08 12.92 11.84
C LEU A 219 17.10 13.81 12.54
N PHE A 220 17.59 13.39 13.71
CA PHE A 220 18.59 14.12 14.47
C PHE A 220 20.01 13.64 14.17
N GLN A 221 20.87 14.55 13.70
CA GLN A 221 22.29 14.27 13.49
C GLN A 221 23.13 14.78 14.68
N PRO A 222 24.21 14.08 15.07
CA PRO A 222 24.84 12.93 14.38
C PRO A 222 24.23 11.55 14.74
N CYS A 223 23.37 11.49 15.76
CA CYS A 223 22.93 10.23 16.33
C CYS A 223 22.11 9.35 15.35
N GLY A 224 21.39 9.94 14.41
CA GLY A 224 20.54 9.26 13.43
C GLY A 224 19.18 8.83 13.98
N HIS A 225 18.78 9.31 15.16
CA HIS A 225 17.49 8.95 15.75
C HIS A 225 16.35 9.81 15.21
N VAL A 226 15.15 9.23 15.15
CA VAL A 226 13.90 9.90 14.78
C VAL A 226 12.97 9.89 15.98
N ALA A 227 12.76 11.05 16.60
CA ALA A 227 12.09 11.14 17.90
C ALA A 227 10.87 12.08 17.91
N CYS A 228 10.77 13.00 16.97
CA CYS A 228 9.73 14.02 16.97
C CYS A 228 9.28 14.43 15.56
N CYS A 229 8.19 15.18 15.49
CA CYS A 229 7.72 15.84 14.28
C CYS A 229 8.58 17.07 13.93
N THR A 230 8.41 17.58 12.72
CA THR A 230 9.11 18.78 12.23
C THR A 230 8.78 20.04 13.04
N GLY A 231 7.57 20.15 13.60
CA GLY A 231 7.15 21.27 14.44
C GLY A 231 7.82 21.27 15.83
N CYS A 232 8.06 20.10 16.41
CA CYS A 232 8.69 19.97 17.74
C CYS A 232 10.22 19.95 17.69
N ALA A 233 10.81 19.51 16.58
CA ALA A 233 12.26 19.37 16.40
C ALA A 233 13.11 20.62 16.75
N PRO A 234 12.68 21.87 16.43
CA PRO A 234 13.45 23.08 16.77
C PRO A 234 13.58 23.32 18.28
N ARG A 235 12.65 22.81 19.09
CA ARG A 235 12.64 22.97 20.56
C ARG A 235 13.55 21.96 21.26
N VAL A 236 14.02 20.93 20.54
CA VAL A 236 14.80 19.82 21.08
C VAL A 236 16.30 20.07 20.89
N LYS A 237 17.01 20.28 22.01
CA LYS A 237 18.48 20.51 22.04
C LYS A 237 19.29 19.22 22.19
N LYS A 238 18.71 18.18 22.80
CA LYS A 238 19.31 16.85 23.00
C LYS A 238 18.34 15.77 22.52
N CYS A 239 18.84 14.72 21.88
CA CYS A 239 18.04 13.61 21.40
C CYS A 239 17.25 12.97 22.56
N LEU A 240 15.95 12.73 22.36
CA LEU A 240 15.08 12.16 23.39
C LEU A 240 15.35 10.66 23.63
N ILE A 241 16.03 9.99 22.68
CA ILE A 241 16.38 8.57 22.75
C ILE A 241 17.77 8.38 23.38
N CYS A 242 18.82 8.98 22.80
CA CYS A 242 20.21 8.77 23.25
C CYS A 242 20.82 9.91 24.09
N ARG A 243 20.09 11.01 24.34
CA ARG A 243 20.53 12.21 25.08
C ARG A 243 21.74 12.96 24.47
N GLU A 244 22.20 12.58 23.29
CA GLU A 244 23.26 13.27 22.54
C GLU A 244 22.80 14.65 22.05
N SER A 245 23.72 15.61 21.97
CA SER A 245 23.41 16.97 21.49
C SER A 245 23.06 16.98 20.00
N VAL A 246 21.94 17.61 19.63
CA VAL A 246 21.46 17.64 18.24
C VAL A 246 22.13 18.78 17.47
N VAL A 247 22.94 18.43 16.48
CA VAL A 247 23.70 19.37 15.63
C VAL A 247 22.84 19.84 14.46
N SER A 248 22.27 18.92 13.69
CA SER A 248 21.35 19.24 12.60
C SER A 248 20.08 18.39 12.64
N ARG A 249 19.01 18.92 12.04
CA ARG A 249 17.70 18.26 11.96
C ARG A 249 17.32 18.21 10.49
N VAL A 250 17.01 17.01 10.00
CA VAL A 250 16.63 16.80 8.60
C VAL A 250 15.22 16.22 8.58
N LYS A 251 14.35 16.79 7.75
CA LYS A 251 13.01 16.23 7.50
C LYS A 251 13.15 14.97 6.64
N ILE A 252 12.45 13.91 7.00
CA ILE A 252 12.38 12.69 6.20
C ILE A 252 11.43 12.92 5.02
N GLU A 253 11.95 12.79 3.81
CA GLU A 253 11.22 12.98 2.56
C GLU A 253 10.88 11.63 1.89
N GLU A 254 10.28 11.70 0.69
CA GLU A 254 10.01 10.54 -0.14
C GLU A 254 11.31 9.87 -0.64
N CYS A 255 11.21 8.60 -0.99
CA CYS A 255 12.32 7.82 -1.51
C CYS A 255 12.74 8.38 -2.86
N LEU A 256 14.01 8.82 -2.96
CA LEU A 256 14.56 9.41 -4.18
C LEU A 256 14.71 8.41 -5.35
N VAL A 257 14.46 7.11 -5.11
CA VAL A 257 14.61 6.05 -6.11
C VAL A 257 13.28 5.71 -6.75
N CYS A 258 12.22 5.48 -5.96
CA CYS A 258 10.90 5.13 -6.49
C CYS A 258 9.90 6.27 -6.47
N SER A 259 10.12 7.35 -5.72
CA SER A 259 9.16 8.47 -5.50
C SER A 259 7.79 8.08 -4.94
N ASP A 260 7.52 6.79 -4.72
CA ASP A 260 6.19 6.28 -4.31
C ASP A 260 6.05 6.02 -2.80
N LYS A 261 7.17 5.91 -2.08
CA LYS A 261 7.21 5.54 -0.64
C LYS A 261 8.09 6.50 0.14
N LYS A 262 7.83 6.71 1.44
CA LYS A 262 8.73 7.49 2.32
C LYS A 262 10.10 6.82 2.47
N ALA A 263 11.14 7.62 2.61
CA ALA A 263 12.47 7.12 2.96
C ALA A 263 12.43 6.59 4.40
N SER A 264 12.88 5.35 4.61
CA SER A 264 12.76 4.66 5.89
C SER A 264 14.06 3.97 6.31
N VAL A 265 15.15 4.17 5.57
CA VAL A 265 16.44 3.52 5.84
C VAL A 265 17.54 4.57 5.98
N LEU A 266 18.21 4.57 7.12
CA LEU A 266 19.38 5.39 7.40
C LEU A 266 20.66 4.67 6.95
N PHE A 267 21.44 5.33 6.11
CA PHE A 267 22.73 4.81 5.65
C PHE A 267 23.87 5.29 6.56
N LYS A 268 24.73 4.37 6.97
CA LYS A 268 26.00 4.67 7.65
C LYS A 268 27.17 4.35 6.70
N PRO A 269 28.25 5.16 6.72
CA PRO A 269 28.55 6.24 7.67
C PRO A 269 27.92 7.61 7.34
N CYS A 270 27.32 7.80 6.16
CA CYS A 270 26.93 9.14 5.69
C CYS A 270 25.76 9.80 6.43
N GLY A 271 24.94 9.05 7.18
CA GLY A 271 23.84 9.58 7.98
C GLY A 271 22.62 10.04 7.17
N HIS A 272 22.55 9.75 5.86
CA HIS A 272 21.42 10.11 5.01
C HIS A 272 20.32 9.04 5.06
N MET A 273 19.06 9.49 5.01
CA MET A 273 17.89 8.63 4.85
C MET A 273 17.12 9.06 3.61
N CYS A 274 17.39 8.40 2.48
CA CYS A 274 16.86 8.80 1.16
C CYS A 274 16.24 7.64 0.37
N ALA A 275 16.17 6.44 0.94
CA ALA A 275 15.59 5.26 0.29
C ALA A 275 14.56 4.56 1.20
N CYS A 276 13.55 3.95 0.58
CA CYS A 276 12.66 3.00 1.25
C CYS A 276 13.35 1.63 1.36
N GLU A 277 12.79 0.74 2.19
CA GLU A 277 13.33 -0.62 2.43
C GLU A 277 13.51 -1.47 1.16
N CYS A 278 12.64 -1.29 0.16
CA CYS A 278 12.76 -2.02 -1.11
C CYS A 278 13.93 -1.49 -1.95
N CYS A 279 14.07 -0.16 -2.03
CA CYS A 279 15.08 0.47 -2.88
C CYS A 279 16.48 0.41 -2.25
N SER A 280 16.59 0.43 -0.92
CA SER A 280 17.88 0.38 -0.22
C SER A 280 18.65 -0.90 -0.50
N GLN A 281 17.96 -2.04 -0.69
CA GLN A 281 18.58 -3.34 -0.97
C GLN A 281 19.35 -3.39 -2.29
N LEU A 282 19.02 -2.50 -3.24
CA LEU A 282 19.66 -2.41 -4.55
C LEU A 282 20.85 -1.44 -4.55
N MET A 283 21.11 -0.75 -3.44
CA MET A 283 22.06 0.36 -3.37
C MET A 283 23.36 -0.06 -2.67
N LYS A 284 24.49 0.13 -3.37
CA LYS A 284 25.84 0.02 -2.79
C LYS A 284 26.46 1.37 -2.38
N LYS A 285 25.90 2.47 -2.89
CA LYS A 285 26.33 3.85 -2.62
C LYS A 285 25.12 4.74 -2.36
N CYS A 286 25.27 5.72 -1.47
CA CYS A 286 24.23 6.69 -1.17
C CYS A 286 23.98 7.60 -2.39
N VAL A 287 22.71 7.75 -2.81
CA VAL A 287 22.34 8.60 -3.95
C VAL A 287 22.68 10.08 -3.70
N THR A 288 22.58 10.53 -2.45
CA THR A 288 22.80 11.94 -2.09
C THR A 288 24.28 12.32 -2.06
N CYS A 289 25.13 11.51 -1.43
CA CYS A 289 26.54 11.85 -1.20
C CYS A 289 27.55 10.94 -1.90
N ARG A 290 27.09 9.91 -2.62
CA ARG A 290 27.90 8.90 -3.33
C ARG A 290 28.85 8.07 -2.46
N SER A 291 28.85 8.26 -1.14
CA SER A 291 29.59 7.44 -0.19
C SER A 291 29.12 5.99 -0.22
N GLN A 292 30.05 5.06 -0.01
CA GLN A 292 29.76 3.64 0.11
C GLN A 292 28.88 3.38 1.33
N ILE A 293 27.88 2.49 1.18
CA ILE A 293 26.97 2.12 2.26
C ILE A 293 27.57 0.90 2.96
N GLU A 294 27.94 1.05 4.23
CA GLU A 294 28.49 -0.02 5.06
C GLU A 294 27.39 -0.70 5.89
N ARG A 295 26.46 0.10 6.42
CA ARG A 295 25.33 -0.40 7.23
C ARG A 295 24.04 0.32 6.88
N MET A 296 22.95 -0.42 6.94
CA MET A 296 21.58 0.08 6.74
C MET A 296 20.79 -0.10 8.02
N VAL A 297 20.27 1.01 8.56
CA VAL A 297 19.49 1.01 9.80
C VAL A 297 18.04 1.39 9.47
N PRO A 298 17.06 0.47 9.62
CA PRO A 298 15.65 0.79 9.42
C PRO A 298 15.13 1.84 10.40
N MET A 299 14.15 2.62 9.98
CA MET A 299 13.54 3.70 10.77
C MET A 299 12.95 3.21 12.10
N GLY A 300 12.45 1.97 12.14
CA GLY A 300 11.99 1.34 13.38
C GLY A 300 13.09 1.28 14.45
N VAL A 301 14.33 0.99 14.06
CA VAL A 301 15.49 0.97 14.96
C VAL A 301 15.92 2.40 15.33
N CYS A 302 15.93 3.31 14.35
CA CYS A 302 16.21 4.74 14.60
C CYS A 302 15.20 5.41 15.53
N SER A 303 14.00 4.84 15.69
CA SER A 303 12.92 5.36 16.54
C SER A 303 12.89 4.70 17.93
N GLY A 304 13.89 3.87 18.26
CA GLY A 304 14.01 3.19 19.54
C GLY A 304 13.37 1.79 19.60
N GLY A 305 12.89 1.27 18.47
CA GLY A 305 12.37 -0.11 18.36
C GLY A 305 13.49 -1.15 18.25
N ALA A 306 13.20 -2.38 18.66
CA ALA A 306 14.11 -3.52 18.45
C ALA A 306 14.05 -3.96 16.97
N GLY A 307 15.19 -4.01 16.29
CA GLY A 307 15.27 -4.47 14.91
C GLY A 307 16.69 -4.88 14.52
N THR A 308 16.79 -5.75 13.52
CA THR A 308 18.05 -6.25 12.99
C THR A 308 18.71 -5.21 12.08
N VAL A 309 19.95 -4.85 12.38
CA VAL A 309 20.78 -4.00 11.50
C VAL A 309 21.41 -4.89 10.43
N CYS A 310 21.20 -4.57 9.16
CA CYS A 310 21.84 -5.27 8.06
C CYS A 310 23.24 -4.69 7.84
N GLU A 311 24.27 -5.51 8.05
CA GLU A 311 25.63 -5.20 7.61
C GLU A 311 25.75 -5.58 6.14
N VAL A 312 26.30 -4.67 5.32
CA VAL A 312 26.59 -4.97 3.92
C VAL A 312 27.94 -5.69 3.92
N GLU A 313 27.94 -7.01 3.73
CA GLU A 313 29.19 -7.76 3.60
C GLU A 313 29.97 -7.21 2.40
N ALA A 314 31.19 -6.74 2.67
CA ALA A 314 32.12 -6.35 1.63
C ALA A 314 32.68 -7.64 1.02
N ASP A 315 32.23 -8.01 -0.17
CA ASP A 315 32.93 -8.99 -0.99
C ASP A 315 34.34 -8.46 -1.29
N VAL A 316 35.32 -8.95 -0.54
CA VAL A 316 36.75 -8.79 -0.80
C VAL A 316 37.24 -10.13 -1.36
N ALA A 317 37.42 -10.19 -2.67
CA ALA A 317 38.27 -11.15 -3.39
C ALA A 317 38.43 -10.61 -4.82
N GLU A 318 39.50 -9.87 -5.07
CA GLU A 318 40.74 -10.35 -5.72
C GLU A 318 40.57 -10.51 -7.24
N GLU A 319 41.21 -9.57 -7.95
CA GLU A 319 41.47 -9.61 -9.37
C GLU A 319 42.43 -10.76 -9.66
N GLU A 320 42.01 -11.72 -10.49
CA GLU A 320 42.96 -12.42 -11.36
C GLU A 320 42.44 -12.43 -12.80
N GLU A 321 43.29 -11.89 -13.66
CA GLU A 321 43.15 -11.86 -15.10
C GLU A 321 43.11 -13.29 -15.67
N THR A 322 42.26 -13.54 -16.67
CA THR A 322 42.68 -14.24 -17.89
C THR A 322 41.59 -14.12 -18.98
N LYS A 323 41.93 -13.38 -20.04
CA LYS A 323 41.38 -13.55 -21.41
C LYS A 323 42.02 -14.83 -22.02
N PRO A 324 41.49 -15.48 -23.09
CA PRO A 324 40.99 -14.79 -24.30
C PRO A 324 39.85 -15.45 -25.12
N SER A 325 39.34 -14.67 -26.09
CA SER A 325 38.93 -14.98 -27.49
C SER A 325 38.01 -16.20 -27.76
N THR A 326 36.94 -16.14 -28.55
CA THR A 326 36.91 -15.78 -29.99
C THR A 326 35.46 -15.61 -30.52
N SER A 327 35.30 -14.62 -31.40
CA SER A 327 34.46 -14.50 -32.61
C SER A 327 33.20 -15.37 -32.82
N GLU A 328 32.10 -14.64 -33.01
CA GLU A 328 31.13 -14.65 -34.13
C GLU A 328 31.16 -15.77 -35.19
N ALA A 329 29.98 -16.28 -35.53
CA ALA A 329 29.33 -16.26 -36.86
C ALA A 329 28.03 -17.08 -36.74
N GLY A 330 26.83 -16.56 -37.04
CA GLY A 330 26.29 -16.42 -38.41
C GLY A 330 25.60 -17.74 -38.83
N ALA A 331 24.46 -17.81 -39.49
CA ALA A 331 23.57 -16.83 -40.09
C ALA A 331 22.29 -17.56 -40.56
N GLY A 332 21.22 -16.79 -40.77
CA GLY A 332 20.17 -17.05 -41.77
C GLY A 332 19.04 -17.99 -41.36
N LEU A 333 17.83 -17.92 -41.90
CA LEU A 333 17.25 -17.08 -42.94
C LEU A 333 15.71 -17.22 -42.82
N GLN A 334 15.01 -16.09 -42.78
CA GLN A 334 13.82 -15.70 -43.54
C GLN A 334 12.81 -16.74 -44.10
N GLY A 335 11.50 -16.43 -43.93
CA GLY A 335 10.42 -16.86 -44.84
C GLY A 335 9.10 -17.24 -44.14
N GLN A 336 8.11 -16.34 -44.03
CA GLN A 336 6.89 -16.22 -44.87
C GLN A 336 5.74 -17.19 -44.50
N LEU A 337 4.65 -16.68 -43.88
CA LEU A 337 3.34 -16.30 -44.46
C LEU A 337 2.32 -17.45 -44.56
N LEU A 338 1.15 -17.33 -43.89
CA LEU A 338 -0.16 -17.06 -44.52
C LEU A 338 -1.35 -17.19 -43.51
N ASN A 339 -2.47 -16.65 -43.96
CA ASN A 339 -3.55 -15.95 -43.25
C ASN A 339 -4.85 -16.78 -43.09
N ASN A 340 -5.73 -16.35 -42.17
CA ASN A 340 -7.22 -16.22 -42.25
C ASN A 340 -7.88 -16.50 -40.87
N GLY A 341 -8.81 -15.73 -40.30
CA GLY A 341 -9.53 -14.52 -40.68
C GLY A 341 -10.81 -14.36 -39.83
N GLY A 342 -11.18 -13.12 -39.43
CA GLY A 342 -12.53 -12.73 -38.95
C GLY A 342 -12.55 -11.91 -37.64
N ARG A 343 -12.27 -10.59 -37.67
CA ARG A 343 -13.20 -9.42 -37.58
C ARG A 343 -13.89 -9.30 -36.21
N ASP A 344 -13.60 -8.29 -35.40
CA ASP A 344 -14.11 -6.93 -35.62
C ASP A 344 -13.13 -5.77 -35.35
N THR A 345 -13.51 -4.64 -35.90
CA THR A 345 -12.71 -3.50 -36.33
C THR A 345 -12.57 -2.40 -35.28
N THR A 346 -11.41 -2.32 -34.64
CA THR A 346 -10.86 -1.06 -34.11
C THR A 346 -9.40 -0.93 -34.57
N SER A 347 -9.27 -0.23 -35.70
CA SER A 347 -8.09 0.45 -36.26
C SER A 347 -6.72 -0.26 -36.22
N SER A 348 -6.54 -1.24 -37.10
CA SER A 348 -5.22 -1.70 -37.58
C SER A 348 -4.28 -0.54 -37.98
N SER A 349 -4.85 0.56 -38.50
CA SER A 349 -4.11 1.79 -38.80
C SER A 349 -3.50 2.45 -37.57
N ASP A 350 -4.16 2.37 -36.41
CA ASP A 350 -3.69 3.04 -35.20
C ASP A 350 -2.62 2.21 -34.50
N ILE A 351 -2.71 0.88 -34.57
CA ILE A 351 -1.64 -0.03 -34.15
C ILE A 351 -0.38 0.22 -34.99
N GLN A 352 -0.51 0.35 -36.31
CA GLN A 352 0.62 0.68 -37.19
C GLN A 352 1.20 2.05 -36.90
N LYS A 353 0.37 3.07 -36.66
CA LYS A 353 0.84 4.42 -36.27
C LYS A 353 1.57 4.39 -34.93
N LEU A 354 1.07 3.66 -33.93
CA LEU A 354 1.71 3.53 -32.62
C LEU A 354 3.04 2.76 -32.71
N GLN A 355 3.09 1.71 -33.53
CA GLN A 355 4.34 0.98 -33.80
C GLN A 355 5.37 1.86 -34.50
N GLN A 356 4.94 2.68 -35.47
CA GLN A 356 5.82 3.66 -36.11
C GLN A 356 6.29 4.72 -35.11
N GLN A 357 5.40 5.26 -34.27
CA GLN A 357 5.77 6.24 -33.23
C GLN A 357 6.76 5.67 -32.22
N LEU A 358 6.58 4.41 -31.79
CA LEU A 358 7.53 3.73 -30.92
C LEU A 358 8.90 3.55 -31.58
N GLN A 359 8.94 3.23 -32.87
CA GLN A 359 10.18 3.11 -33.63
C GLN A 359 10.88 4.47 -33.78
N ASP A 360 10.13 5.53 -34.10
CA ASP A 360 10.66 6.89 -34.22
C ASP A 360 11.23 7.39 -32.87
N ILE A 361 10.54 7.15 -31.75
CA ILE A 361 11.02 7.49 -30.40
C ILE A 361 12.28 6.69 -30.08
N LYS A 362 12.32 5.40 -30.43
CA LYS A 362 13.49 4.55 -30.21
C LYS A 362 14.69 5.08 -30.99
N GLU A 363 14.53 5.45 -32.26
CA GLU A 363 15.61 6.04 -33.07
C GLU A 363 16.08 7.41 -32.55
N GLN A 364 15.17 8.23 -32.03
CA GLN A 364 15.51 9.53 -31.46
C GLN A 364 16.26 9.41 -30.12
N THR A 365 16.01 8.36 -29.35
CA THR A 365 16.58 8.17 -28.01
C THR A 365 17.82 7.28 -27.98
N MET A 366 18.07 6.48 -29.02
CA MET A 366 19.27 5.63 -29.14
C MET A 366 20.50 6.40 -29.63
N CYS A 367 21.67 5.98 -29.15
CA CYS A 367 22.97 6.50 -29.52
C CYS A 367 23.22 6.22 -31.01
N PRO A 368 23.54 7.24 -31.83
CA PRO A 368 23.72 7.06 -33.27
C PRO A 368 25.00 6.29 -33.64
N VAL A 369 25.91 6.08 -32.68
CA VAL A 369 27.19 5.39 -32.91
C VAL A 369 27.07 3.89 -32.63
N CYS A 370 26.51 3.50 -31.48
CA CYS A 370 26.40 2.08 -31.13
C CYS A 370 25.03 1.46 -31.38
N LEU A 371 23.99 2.27 -31.61
CA LEU A 371 22.59 1.85 -31.80
C LEU A 371 21.97 1.00 -30.67
N ASP A 372 22.74 0.65 -29.64
CA ASP A 372 22.32 -0.25 -28.56
C ASP A 372 22.05 0.45 -27.23
N ARG A 373 22.56 1.68 -27.04
CA ARG A 373 22.47 2.41 -25.76
C ARG A 373 21.70 3.71 -25.94
N LEU A 374 20.98 4.15 -24.91
CA LEU A 374 20.29 5.44 -24.92
C LEU A 374 21.28 6.62 -24.85
N LYS A 375 20.90 7.75 -25.45
CA LYS A 375 21.60 9.03 -25.32
C LYS A 375 21.47 9.53 -23.87
N ASN A 376 22.58 9.51 -23.14
CA ASN A 376 22.65 9.99 -21.75
C ASN A 376 23.77 11.02 -21.53
N MET A 377 24.40 11.48 -22.60
CA MET A 377 25.40 12.55 -22.63
C MET A 377 25.11 13.49 -23.81
N ILE A 378 25.24 14.80 -23.62
CA ILE A 378 25.00 15.82 -24.64
C ILE A 378 26.26 16.68 -24.78
N PHE A 379 26.75 16.85 -26.01
CA PHE A 379 27.86 17.76 -26.33
C PHE A 379 27.40 19.22 -26.29
N LEU A 380 28.30 20.19 -26.14
CA LEU A 380 27.97 21.62 -26.18
C LEU A 380 27.27 22.07 -27.47
N CYS A 381 27.44 21.30 -28.56
CA CYS A 381 26.74 21.52 -29.83
C CYS A 381 25.27 21.05 -29.84
N GLY A 382 24.77 20.46 -28.75
CA GLY A 382 23.39 19.98 -28.61
C GLY A 382 23.14 18.55 -29.08
N HIS A 383 24.14 17.85 -29.63
CA HIS A 383 24.00 16.47 -30.08
C HIS A 383 24.22 15.47 -28.94
N GLY A 384 23.36 14.45 -28.85
CA GLY A 384 23.40 13.44 -27.80
C GLY A 384 24.00 12.10 -28.23
N LEU A 385 24.83 11.50 -27.37
CA LEU A 385 25.38 10.15 -27.48
C LEU A 385 25.24 9.39 -26.16
N CYS A 386 25.50 8.09 -26.18
CA CYS A 386 25.72 7.37 -24.93
C CYS A 386 27.10 7.70 -24.36
N GLN A 387 27.22 7.73 -23.04
CA GLN A 387 28.43 8.09 -22.31
C GLN A 387 29.65 7.27 -22.77
N MET A 388 29.49 5.95 -22.98
CA MET A 388 30.57 5.08 -23.46
C MET A 388 31.12 5.47 -24.84
N CYS A 389 30.25 5.92 -25.75
CA CYS A 389 30.69 6.39 -27.07
C CYS A 389 31.17 7.83 -27.02
N GLY A 390 30.63 8.66 -26.12
CA GLY A 390 31.04 10.06 -25.95
C GLY A 390 32.44 10.19 -25.34
N ASP A 391 32.75 9.37 -24.32
CA ASP A 391 34.02 9.40 -23.60
C ASP A 391 35.23 9.01 -24.48
N GLN A 392 34.99 8.28 -25.58
CA GLN A 392 36.03 7.88 -26.54
C GLN A 392 36.24 8.90 -27.67
N MET A 393 35.45 9.98 -27.71
CA MET A 393 35.41 10.92 -28.84
C MET A 393 35.87 12.32 -28.39
N SER A 394 36.87 12.87 -29.08
CA SER A 394 37.34 14.25 -28.87
C SER A 394 36.55 15.29 -29.68
N GLU A 395 35.67 14.85 -30.57
CA GLU A 395 34.82 15.68 -31.41
C GLU A 395 33.43 15.05 -31.53
N CYS A 396 32.39 15.89 -31.64
CA CYS A 396 31.04 15.40 -31.86
C CYS A 396 30.96 14.67 -33.23
N PRO A 397 30.52 13.39 -33.29
CA PRO A 397 30.48 12.63 -34.53
C PRO A 397 29.44 13.14 -35.55
N ILE A 398 28.47 13.96 -35.10
CA ILE A 398 27.42 14.51 -35.96
C ILE A 398 27.87 15.82 -36.62
N CYS A 399 28.49 16.73 -35.87
CA CYS A 399 28.84 18.07 -36.36
C CYS A 399 30.34 18.40 -36.33
N ARG A 400 31.20 17.46 -35.93
CA ARG A 400 32.67 17.58 -35.85
C ARG A 400 33.19 18.79 -35.09
N LYS A 401 32.40 19.27 -34.12
CA LYS A 401 32.84 20.31 -33.18
C LYS A 401 33.57 19.62 -32.04
N ALA A 402 34.75 20.13 -31.68
CA ALA A 402 35.48 19.70 -30.49
C ALA A 402 34.61 19.86 -29.23
N VAL A 403 34.78 18.92 -28.29
CA VAL A 403 34.01 18.82 -27.04
C VAL A 403 34.09 20.08 -26.20
#